data_AF-A0A139X9A7-F1
#
_entry.id   AF-A0A139X9A7-F1
#
_cell.length_a   1.000
_cell.length_b   1.000
_cell.length_c   1.000
_cell.angle_alpha   90.00
_cell.angle_beta   90.00
_cell.angle_gamma   90.00
#
_symmetry.space_group_name_H-M   'P 1'
#
loop_
_entity.id
_entity.type
_entity.pdbx_description
1 polymer ?
#
loop_
_entity_poly.entity_id
_entity_poly.type
_entity_poly.pdbx_seq_one_letter_code
_entity_poly.pdbx_strand_id
1 'polypeptide(L)'
;MNQPLLRFLATKNYKNLSLDKEANLTNLNIFIGSNGSGKSNFINCLKFLKDSLTNIPDESRGIGSFENSVTQIGGNKILDGTMASPAVVRLAYCFWQISQTSLSGKDSGILDLKIYVDKNTPRVSIAQEFLYSGEDLDESAVSPPFYYYQFHNREVGKGVVSVYKTSLQNAETHFKPLENINTNFLGLSSIPRLLEDSEYPPESTPVYRIRRDLVEFFSKWQFYNANNIKELVMEERVKA
;
A
#
# COMPACT_ATOMS: atom_id res chain seq x y z
N MET A 1 7.89 19.02 -12.36
CA MET A 1 7.89 18.07 -11.23
C MET A 1 7.23 16.80 -11.74
N ASN A 2 7.96 15.69 -11.75
CA ASN A 2 7.37 14.39 -12.11
C ASN A 2 6.45 13.96 -10.97
N GLN A 3 5.22 13.58 -11.29
CA GLN A 3 4.24 13.11 -10.30
C GLN A 3 4.21 11.58 -10.34
N PRO A 4 4.15 10.90 -9.19
CA PRO A 4 4.00 9.45 -9.18
C PRO A 4 2.79 9.01 -10.00
N LEU A 5 2.92 7.90 -10.72
CA LEU A 5 1.83 7.27 -11.45
C LEU A 5 1.68 5.83 -10.99
N LEU A 6 0.45 5.35 -10.79
CA LEU A 6 0.21 3.93 -10.55
C LEU A 6 0.28 3.18 -11.88
N ARG A 7 1.28 2.31 -12.04
CA ARG A 7 1.53 1.52 -13.25
C ARG A 7 0.72 0.24 -13.27
N PHE A 8 0.69 -0.52 -12.17
CA PHE A 8 -0.10 -1.74 -12.11
C PHE A 8 -0.58 -2.06 -10.69
N LEU A 9 -1.60 -2.91 -10.64
CA LEU A 9 -2.07 -3.60 -9.44
C LEU A 9 -1.99 -5.12 -9.67
N ALA A 10 -1.52 -5.87 -8.69
CA ALA A 10 -1.65 -7.32 -8.66
C ALA A 10 -2.24 -7.78 -7.32
N THR A 11 -3.03 -8.84 -7.36
CA THR A 11 -3.73 -9.37 -6.19
C THR A 11 -3.71 -10.89 -6.20
N LYS A 12 -3.48 -11.48 -5.03
CA LYS A 12 -3.58 -12.93 -4.82
C LYS A 12 -4.46 -13.22 -3.61
N ASN A 13 -5.38 -14.16 -3.78
CA ASN A 13 -6.36 -14.57 -2.76
C ASN A 13 -7.29 -13.44 -2.27
N TYR A 14 -7.44 -12.35 -3.02
CA TYR A 14 -8.30 -11.22 -2.64
C TYR A 14 -9.71 -11.35 -3.24
N LYS A 15 -10.70 -11.68 -2.41
CA LYS A 15 -12.11 -11.85 -2.80
C LYS A 15 -12.24 -12.69 -4.08
N ASN A 16 -12.85 -12.13 -5.12
CA ASN A 16 -12.96 -12.76 -6.44
C ASN A 16 -12.04 -12.11 -7.48
N LEU A 17 -11.06 -11.33 -7.04
CA LEU A 17 -10.10 -10.65 -7.88
C LEU A 17 -8.78 -11.44 -7.84
N SER A 18 -8.67 -12.41 -8.75
CA SER A 18 -7.39 -13.07 -9.05
C SER A 18 -6.74 -12.31 -10.19
N LEU A 19 -5.71 -11.54 -9.85
CA LEU A 19 -4.81 -10.88 -10.80
C LEU A 19 -3.45 -11.57 -10.68
N ASP A 20 -3.44 -12.85 -11.07
CA ASP A 20 -2.22 -13.68 -11.11
C ASP A 20 -1.15 -13.07 -12.04
N LYS A 21 -1.58 -12.17 -12.93
CA LYS A 21 -0.75 -11.26 -13.72
C LYS A 21 -1.10 -9.81 -13.37
N GLU A 22 -0.11 -8.94 -13.56
CA GLU A 22 -0.24 -7.50 -13.32
C GLU A 22 -1.36 -6.87 -14.18
N ALA A 23 -2.31 -6.20 -13.52
CA ALA A 23 -3.28 -5.34 -14.19
C ALA A 23 -2.64 -3.98 -14.45
N ASN A 24 -2.07 -3.81 -15.65
CA ASN A 24 -1.47 -2.56 -16.09
C ASN A 24 -2.52 -1.45 -16.23
N LEU A 25 -2.16 -0.27 -15.77
CA LEU A 25 -2.96 0.95 -15.76
C LEU A 25 -2.29 2.02 -16.59
N THR A 26 -3.11 2.81 -17.26
CA THR A 26 -2.70 4.01 -18.00
C THR A 26 -3.38 5.24 -17.42
N ASN A 27 -3.28 6.39 -18.09
CA ASN A 27 -3.89 7.64 -17.62
C ASN A 27 -5.43 7.58 -17.59
N LEU A 28 -6.05 6.72 -18.41
CA LEU A 28 -7.49 6.47 -18.41
C LEU A 28 -7.76 4.97 -18.49
N ASN A 29 -8.43 4.44 -17.48
CA ASN A 29 -8.80 3.02 -17.41
C ASN A 29 -10.32 2.90 -17.29
N ILE A 30 -10.93 2.17 -18.22
CA ILE A 30 -12.38 1.90 -18.21
C ILE A 30 -12.57 0.41 -17.95
N PHE A 31 -13.17 0.08 -16.80
CA PHE A 31 -13.43 -1.29 -16.40
C PHE A 31 -14.86 -1.69 -16.76
N ILE A 32 -15.02 -2.60 -17.72
CA ILE A 32 -16.31 -3.09 -18.19
C ILE A 32 -16.44 -4.58 -17.85
N GLY A 33 -17.62 -5.00 -17.42
CA GLY A 33 -17.90 -6.40 -17.12
C GLY A 33 -19.28 -6.59 -16.50
N SER A 34 -19.72 -7.84 -16.38
CA SER A 34 -21.00 -8.20 -15.77
C SER A 34 -21.08 -7.83 -14.27
N ASN A 35 -22.28 -7.84 -13.70
CA ASN A 35 -22.44 -7.70 -12.25
C ASN A 35 -21.71 -8.84 -11.53
N GLY A 36 -21.05 -8.51 -10.41
CA GLY A 36 -20.24 -9.48 -9.67
C GLY A 36 -18.87 -9.78 -10.28
N SER A 37 -18.48 -9.18 -11.42
CA SER A 37 -17.20 -9.45 -12.08
C SER A 37 -15.94 -8.91 -11.37
N GLY A 38 -16.06 -8.38 -10.15
CA GLY A 38 -14.92 -7.89 -9.36
C GLY A 38 -14.53 -6.43 -9.58
N LYS A 39 -15.19 -5.67 -10.48
CA LYS A 39 -14.91 -4.23 -10.71
C LYS A 39 -14.85 -3.40 -9.42
N SER A 40 -15.87 -3.53 -8.57
CA SER A 40 -15.91 -2.81 -7.29
C SER A 40 -14.80 -3.27 -6.33
N ASN A 41 -14.40 -4.54 -6.39
CA ASN A 41 -13.28 -5.04 -5.58
C ASN A 41 -11.94 -4.46 -6.05
N PHE A 42 -11.74 -4.29 -7.36
CA PHE A 42 -10.57 -3.58 -7.89
C PHE A 42 -10.49 -2.14 -7.36
N ILE A 43 -11.60 -1.39 -7.44
CA ILE A 43 -11.66 -0.02 -6.90
C ILE A 43 -11.44 0.00 -5.39
N ASN A 44 -11.96 -1.00 -4.67
CA ASN A 44 -11.76 -1.13 -3.22
C ASN A 44 -10.28 -1.35 -2.85
N CYS A 45 -9.46 -2.02 -3.67
CA CYS A 45 -8.01 -2.11 -3.43
C CYS A 45 -7.37 -0.71 -3.41
N LEU A 46 -7.69 0.11 -4.41
CA LEU A 46 -7.19 1.48 -4.51
C LEU A 46 -7.65 2.33 -3.32
N LYS A 47 -8.95 2.22 -2.97
CA LYS A 47 -9.52 2.94 -1.83
C LYS A 47 -8.88 2.51 -0.51
N PHE A 48 -8.68 1.20 -0.31
CA PHE A 48 -7.98 0.65 0.85
C PHE A 48 -6.59 1.24 1.03
N LEU A 49 -5.81 1.33 -0.06
CA LEU A 49 -4.46 1.89 0.01
C LEU A 49 -4.49 3.36 0.41
N LYS A 50 -5.36 4.17 -0.21
CA LYS A 50 -5.55 5.58 0.16
C LYS A 50 -5.94 5.69 1.63
N ASP A 51 -7.03 5.05 2.01
CA ASP A 51 -7.63 5.17 3.34
C ASP A 51 -6.65 4.73 4.44
N SER A 52 -5.83 3.71 4.19
CA SER A 52 -4.82 3.22 5.16
C SER A 52 -3.68 4.21 5.37
N LEU A 53 -3.37 5.06 4.39
CA LEU A 53 -2.24 5.99 4.40
C LEU A 53 -2.63 7.44 4.72
N THR A 54 -3.87 7.84 4.45
CA THR A 54 -4.31 9.24 4.58
C THR A 54 -5.31 9.48 5.70
N ASN A 55 -6.02 8.44 6.18
CA ASN A 55 -6.99 8.64 7.26
C ASN A 55 -6.27 8.77 8.60
N ILE A 56 -6.67 9.80 9.36
CA ILE A 56 -6.23 9.99 10.74
C ILE A 56 -6.84 8.84 11.57
N PRO A 57 -6.02 8.09 12.33
CA PRO A 57 -6.54 7.02 13.19
C PRO A 57 -7.53 7.61 14.21
N ASP A 58 -8.61 6.88 14.46
CA ASP A 58 -9.49 7.20 15.58
C ASP A 58 -8.89 6.62 16.86
N GLU A 59 -7.92 7.33 17.43
CA GLU A 59 -7.19 6.94 18.64
C GLU A 59 -8.15 6.69 19.82
N SER A 60 -9.34 7.32 19.83
CA SER A 60 -10.35 7.14 20.88
C SER A 60 -10.92 5.72 20.94
N ARG A 61 -10.86 4.99 19.83
CA ARG A 61 -11.33 3.59 19.72
C ARG A 61 -10.19 2.57 19.72
N GLY A 62 -8.94 3.02 19.70
CA GLY A 62 -7.76 2.15 19.58
C GLY A 62 -7.67 1.39 18.25
N ILE A 63 -8.41 1.84 17.22
CA ILE A 63 -8.44 1.21 15.89
C ILE A 63 -7.44 1.91 14.98
N GLY A 64 -6.49 1.15 14.44
CA GLY A 64 -5.50 1.67 13.49
C GLY A 64 -6.10 2.01 12.13
N SER A 65 -5.46 2.91 11.37
CA SER A 65 -5.93 3.32 10.04
C SER A 65 -6.06 2.14 9.07
N PHE A 66 -5.14 1.16 9.15
CA PHE A 66 -5.20 -0.08 8.38
C PHE A 66 -6.40 -0.94 8.80
N GLU A 67 -6.60 -1.19 10.10
CA GLU A 67 -7.71 -2.03 10.58
C GLU A 67 -9.07 -1.47 10.16
N ASN A 68 -9.26 -0.15 10.29
CA ASN A 68 -10.47 0.51 9.81
C ASN A 68 -10.63 0.35 8.29
N SER A 69 -9.57 0.60 7.52
CA SER A 69 -9.60 0.51 6.06
C SER A 69 -9.88 -0.91 5.56
N VAL A 70 -9.30 -1.94 6.19
CA VAL A 70 -9.62 -3.33 5.86
C VAL A 70 -11.08 -3.66 6.17
N THR A 71 -11.59 -3.18 7.31
CA THR A 71 -13.01 -3.36 7.67
C THR A 71 -13.94 -2.78 6.60
N GLN A 72 -13.65 -1.58 6.09
CA GLN A 72 -14.45 -0.93 5.04
C GLN A 72 -14.47 -1.72 3.73
N ILE A 73 -13.41 -2.47 3.42
CA ILE A 73 -13.36 -3.30 2.22
C ILE A 73 -13.80 -4.76 2.46
N GLY A 74 -14.21 -5.13 3.67
CA GLY A 74 -14.81 -6.44 3.95
C GLY A 74 -14.24 -7.18 5.16
N GLY A 75 -13.28 -6.62 5.89
CA GLY A 75 -12.70 -7.26 7.09
C GLY A 75 -12.05 -8.61 6.75
N ASN A 76 -12.38 -9.66 7.49
CA ASN A 76 -11.89 -11.01 7.18
C ASN A 76 -12.47 -11.62 5.88
N LYS A 77 -13.51 -11.03 5.29
CA LYS A 77 -14.08 -11.43 3.99
C LYS A 77 -13.28 -10.92 2.79
N ILE A 78 -12.13 -10.28 3.03
CA ILE A 78 -11.18 -9.97 1.94
C ILE A 78 -10.49 -11.22 1.40
N LEU A 79 -10.43 -12.31 2.16
CA LEU A 79 -9.90 -13.58 1.69
C LEU A 79 -10.88 -14.24 0.73
N ASP A 80 -10.37 -14.73 -0.40
CA ASP A 80 -11.12 -15.49 -1.38
C ASP A 80 -11.95 -16.61 -0.71
N GLY A 81 -13.23 -16.69 -1.08
CA GLY A 81 -14.18 -17.65 -0.54
C GLY A 81 -13.76 -19.10 -0.74
N THR A 82 -13.03 -19.38 -1.82
CA THR A 82 -12.54 -20.72 -2.20
C THR A 82 -11.29 -21.15 -1.44
N MET A 83 -10.56 -20.22 -0.83
CA MET A 83 -9.33 -20.51 -0.11
C MET A 83 -9.59 -21.08 1.28
N ALA A 84 -8.77 -22.06 1.68
CA ALA A 84 -8.73 -22.53 3.07
C ALA A 84 -8.25 -21.40 4.00
N SER A 85 -8.76 -21.38 5.23
CA SER A 85 -8.42 -20.40 6.25
C SER A 85 -7.67 -21.08 7.40
N PRO A 86 -6.67 -20.42 8.02
CA PRO A 86 -6.15 -19.08 7.71
C PRO A 86 -5.26 -19.04 6.46
N ALA A 87 -5.20 -17.87 5.80
CA ALA A 87 -4.36 -17.67 4.62
C ALA A 87 -3.90 -16.20 4.48
N VAL A 88 -3.02 -15.98 3.50
CA VAL A 88 -2.46 -14.66 3.20
C VAL A 88 -3.09 -14.10 1.93
N VAL A 89 -3.56 -12.86 2.02
CA VAL A 89 -3.96 -12.03 0.87
C VAL A 89 -2.78 -11.15 0.48
N ARG A 90 -2.42 -11.12 -0.80
CA ARG A 90 -1.36 -10.24 -1.33
C ARG A 90 -1.98 -9.12 -2.15
N LEU A 91 -1.55 -7.89 -1.90
CA LEU A 91 -1.86 -6.71 -2.68
C LEU A 91 -0.54 -6.02 -3.04
N ALA A 92 -0.23 -5.92 -4.33
CA ALA A 92 1.00 -5.29 -4.82
C ALA A 92 0.68 -4.12 -5.76
N TYR A 93 1.28 -2.97 -5.49
CA TYR A 93 1.08 -1.73 -6.23
C TYR A 93 2.42 -1.24 -6.79
N CYS A 94 2.52 -1.10 -8.11
CA CYS A 94 3.71 -0.54 -8.74
C CYS A 94 3.49 0.91 -9.12
N PHE A 95 4.46 1.75 -8.77
CA PHE A 95 4.49 3.17 -9.09
C PHE A 95 5.63 3.48 -10.04
N TRP A 96 5.42 4.46 -10.89
CA TRP A 96 6.42 5.12 -11.72
C TRP A 96 6.61 6.56 -11.28
N GLN A 97 7.74 7.14 -11.68
CA GLN A 97 8.10 8.52 -11.39
C GLN A 97 8.16 8.86 -9.90
N ILE A 98 8.52 7.87 -9.07
CA ILE A 98 8.82 8.13 -7.65
C ILE A 98 10.20 8.80 -7.55
N SER A 99 10.35 9.81 -6.69
CA SER A 99 11.65 10.48 -6.53
C SER A 99 12.72 9.46 -6.15
N GLN A 100 13.68 9.25 -7.04
CA GLN A 100 14.82 8.40 -6.77
C GLN A 100 15.94 9.15 -6.07
N THR A 101 16.72 8.34 -5.36
CA THR A 101 18.04 8.69 -4.84
C THR A 101 19.05 7.94 -5.70
N SER A 102 19.22 8.43 -6.94
CA SER A 102 20.36 8.29 -7.87
C SER A 102 21.06 6.93 -8.12
N LEU A 103 20.66 5.82 -7.50
CA LEU A 103 21.43 4.57 -7.50
C LEU A 103 21.00 3.53 -8.56
N SER A 104 19.78 3.61 -9.11
CA SER A 104 19.27 2.53 -9.99
C SER A 104 18.75 2.95 -11.35
N GLY A 105 18.59 4.24 -11.65
CA GLY A 105 18.06 4.71 -12.94
C GLY A 105 16.65 4.22 -13.29
N LYS A 106 16.00 3.47 -12.38
CA LYS A 106 14.65 2.93 -12.57
C LYS A 106 13.69 3.73 -11.71
N ASP A 107 12.95 4.66 -12.27
CA ASP A 107 12.03 5.55 -11.55
C ASP A 107 10.77 4.83 -10.98
N SER A 108 10.89 3.56 -10.62
CA SER A 108 9.80 2.68 -10.23
C SER A 108 9.97 2.10 -8.83
N GLY A 109 8.85 1.83 -8.18
CA GLY A 109 8.85 1.16 -6.88
C GLY A 109 7.55 0.40 -6.65
N ILE A 110 7.67 -0.72 -5.97
CA ILE A 110 6.58 -1.65 -5.72
C ILE A 110 6.34 -1.70 -4.21
N LEU A 111 5.12 -1.33 -3.80
CA LEU A 111 4.60 -1.57 -2.46
C LEU A 111 3.89 -2.93 -2.46
N ASP A 112 4.46 -3.91 -1.76
CA ASP A 112 3.94 -5.27 -1.67
C ASP A 112 3.47 -5.55 -0.25
N LEU A 113 2.16 -5.74 -0.09
CA LEU A 113 1.50 -5.95 1.18
C LEU A 113 0.93 -7.36 1.25
N LYS A 114 1.30 -8.08 2.31
CA LYS A 114 0.75 -9.39 2.65
C LYS A 114 -0.04 -9.29 3.93
N ILE A 115 -1.32 -9.62 3.87
CA ILE A 115 -2.27 -9.52 4.96
C ILE A 115 -2.63 -10.92 5.42
N TYR A 116 -2.42 -11.21 6.70
CA TYR A 116 -2.90 -12.44 7.33
C TYR A 116 -4.40 -12.33 7.61
N VAL A 117 -5.15 -13.32 7.16
CA VAL A 117 -6.60 -13.37 7.32
C VAL A 117 -7.01 -14.75 7.83
N ASP A 118 -7.77 -14.76 8.91
CA ASP A 118 -8.47 -15.95 9.40
C ASP A 118 -9.99 -15.70 9.36
N LYS A 119 -10.74 -16.47 8.56
CA LYS A 119 -12.20 -16.44 8.46
C LYS A 119 -12.89 -16.69 9.81
N ASN A 120 -12.23 -17.37 10.75
CA ASN A 120 -12.78 -17.66 12.07
C ASN A 120 -12.58 -16.52 13.08
N THR A 121 -11.73 -15.54 12.76
CA THR A 121 -11.48 -14.39 13.62
C THR A 121 -11.84 -13.10 12.88
N PRO A 122 -12.37 -12.09 13.56
CA PRO A 122 -12.68 -10.82 12.90
C PRO A 122 -11.41 -9.99 12.60
N ARG A 123 -10.29 -10.31 13.26
CA ARG A 123 -9.06 -9.53 13.17
C ARG A 123 -8.21 -9.97 11.98
N VAL A 124 -7.74 -8.95 11.27
CA VAL A 124 -6.80 -9.03 10.15
C VAL A 124 -5.56 -8.25 10.52
N SER A 125 -4.39 -8.74 10.13
CA SER A 125 -3.11 -8.11 10.49
C SER A 125 -2.14 -8.14 9.32
N ILE A 126 -1.19 -7.22 9.32
CA ILE A 126 -0.13 -7.20 8.33
C ILE A 126 0.84 -8.33 8.65
N ALA A 127 0.97 -9.28 7.71
CA ALA A 127 1.94 -10.38 7.81
C ALA A 127 3.32 -9.93 7.35
N GLN A 128 3.39 -9.21 6.22
CA GLN A 128 4.62 -8.65 5.66
C GLN A 128 4.30 -7.37 4.87
N GLU A 129 5.21 -6.41 4.89
CA GLU A 129 5.13 -5.20 4.07
C GLU A 129 6.51 -4.84 3.52
N PHE A 130 6.60 -4.67 2.20
CA PHE A 130 7.83 -4.34 1.50
C PHE A 130 7.63 -3.13 0.60
N LEU A 131 8.65 -2.28 0.51
CA LEU A 131 8.80 -1.33 -0.60
C LEU A 131 10.16 -1.53 -1.23
N TYR A 132 10.18 -1.84 -2.53
CA TYR A 132 11.41 -2.11 -3.27
C TYR A 132 11.38 -1.51 -4.67
N SER A 133 12.56 -1.31 -5.27
CA SER A 133 12.69 -0.90 -6.66
C SER A 133 12.33 -2.08 -7.57
N GLY A 134 11.53 -1.85 -8.59
CA GLY A 134 11.15 -2.92 -9.51
C GLY A 134 10.15 -2.44 -10.52
N GLU A 135 10.10 -3.11 -11.65
CA GLU A 135 9.18 -2.79 -12.76
C GLU A 135 8.13 -3.85 -13.00
N ASP A 136 8.33 -5.03 -12.42
CA ASP A 136 7.49 -6.21 -12.46
C ASP A 136 7.62 -6.98 -11.14
N LEU A 137 6.75 -7.96 -10.94
CA LEU A 137 6.73 -8.87 -9.80
C LEU A 137 7.52 -10.16 -10.06
N ASP A 138 8.40 -10.22 -11.07
CA ASP A 138 9.09 -11.45 -11.44
C ASP A 138 10.12 -11.86 -10.38
N GLU A 139 9.80 -12.92 -9.64
CA GLU A 139 10.68 -13.53 -8.63
C GLU A 139 11.89 -14.23 -9.27
N SER A 140 11.91 -14.40 -10.60
CA SER A 140 12.96 -15.08 -11.36
C SER A 140 14.13 -14.17 -11.75
N ALA A 141 14.11 -12.89 -11.35
CA ALA A 141 15.16 -11.95 -11.66
C ALA A 141 16.54 -12.42 -11.16
N VAL A 142 17.57 -12.21 -11.98
CA VAL A 142 18.96 -12.65 -11.73
C VAL A 142 19.56 -12.06 -10.44
N SER A 143 19.04 -10.92 -9.98
CA SER A 143 19.45 -10.26 -8.74
C SER A 143 18.23 -9.81 -7.94
N PRO A 144 18.25 -9.90 -6.60
CA PRO A 144 17.17 -9.39 -5.77
C PRO A 144 16.99 -7.89 -5.97
N PRO A 145 15.76 -7.37 -5.86
CA PRO A 145 15.51 -5.94 -6.00
C PRO A 145 16.14 -5.16 -4.84
N PHE A 146 16.36 -3.87 -5.06
CA PHE A 146 16.76 -2.97 -3.99
C PHE A 146 15.56 -2.68 -3.08
N TYR A 147 15.63 -3.08 -1.82
CA TYR A 147 14.57 -2.79 -0.84
C TYR A 147 14.83 -1.46 -0.13
N TYR A 148 13.81 -0.60 -0.12
CA TYR A 148 13.80 0.60 0.71
C TYR A 148 13.50 0.27 2.17
N TYR A 149 12.58 -0.67 2.41
CA TYR A 149 12.36 -1.28 3.72
C TYR A 149 11.72 -2.67 3.60
N GLN A 150 11.85 -3.45 4.67
CA GLN A 150 11.18 -4.73 4.83
C GLN A 150 10.67 -4.91 6.27
N PHE A 151 9.35 -4.89 6.45
CA PHE A 151 8.72 -5.02 7.76
C PHE A 151 8.01 -6.36 7.91
N HIS A 152 8.08 -6.91 9.12
CA HIS A 152 7.52 -8.20 9.51
C HIS A 152 8.06 -9.38 8.70
N ASN A 153 9.16 -9.19 7.95
CA ASN A 153 9.68 -10.20 7.05
C ASN A 153 10.14 -11.46 7.78
N ARG A 154 10.95 -11.27 8.82
CA ARG A 154 11.56 -12.34 9.63
C ARG A 154 10.84 -12.56 10.95
N GLU A 155 10.41 -11.47 11.58
CA GLU A 155 9.77 -11.48 12.89
C GLU A 155 8.70 -10.39 12.95
N VAL A 156 7.53 -10.72 13.50
CA VAL A 156 6.43 -9.77 13.71
C VAL A 156 6.91 -8.67 14.66
N GLY A 157 6.52 -7.42 14.40
CA GLY A 157 7.00 -6.28 15.18
C GLY A 157 8.36 -5.72 14.77
N LYS A 158 9.11 -6.39 13.90
CA LYS A 158 10.47 -5.98 13.50
C LYS A 158 10.60 -5.75 12.01
N GLY A 159 11.65 -5.05 11.62
CA GLY A 159 11.92 -4.75 10.22
C GLY A 159 13.28 -4.12 10.00
N VAL A 160 13.55 -3.81 8.74
CA VAL A 160 14.76 -3.08 8.34
C VAL A 160 14.42 -1.96 7.38
N VAL A 161 15.19 -0.89 7.44
CA VAL A 161 15.14 0.24 6.51
C VAL A 161 16.52 0.45 5.87
N SER A 162 16.55 0.84 4.60
CA SER A 162 17.79 1.24 3.94
C SER A 162 18.22 2.63 4.45
N VAL A 163 19.52 2.81 4.73
CA VAL A 163 20.12 4.07 5.20
C VAL A 163 21.40 4.34 4.39
N TYR A 164 21.65 5.60 4.00
CA TYR A 164 22.91 5.97 3.33
C TYR A 164 24.13 5.75 4.24
N LYS A 165 25.23 5.25 3.67
CA LYS A 165 26.50 5.13 4.40
C LYS A 165 27.18 6.49 4.63
N THR A 166 26.91 7.48 3.79
CA THR A 166 27.45 8.84 3.91
C THR A 166 26.37 9.88 3.66
N SER A 167 26.58 11.11 4.13
CA SER A 167 25.63 12.23 4.05
C SER A 167 25.31 12.70 2.62
N LEU A 168 25.98 12.15 1.61
CA LEU A 168 25.67 12.40 0.21
C LEU A 168 24.54 11.46 -0.23
N GLN A 169 23.42 12.03 -0.68
CA GLN A 169 22.18 11.34 -1.11
C GLN A 169 22.33 10.41 -2.35
N ASN A 170 23.57 10.09 -2.72
CA ASN A 170 23.96 9.23 -3.84
C ASN A 170 24.91 8.10 -3.39
N ALA A 171 24.98 7.83 -2.09
CA ALA A 171 25.91 6.89 -1.51
C ALA A 171 25.32 5.49 -1.38
N GLU A 172 26.19 4.49 -1.41
CA GLU A 172 25.89 3.11 -1.05
C GLU A 172 25.06 3.05 0.24
N THR A 173 24.04 2.18 0.28
CA THR A 173 23.18 2.04 1.46
C THR A 173 23.45 0.74 2.18
N HIS A 174 22.92 0.64 3.40
CA HIS A 174 22.90 -0.58 4.18
C HIS A 174 21.60 -0.68 4.98
N PHE A 175 21.22 -1.89 5.37
CA PHE A 175 20.03 -2.09 6.19
C PHE A 175 20.33 -1.80 7.65
N LYS A 176 19.41 -1.07 8.28
CA LYS A 176 19.38 -0.84 9.71
C LYS A 176 18.08 -1.38 10.30
N PRO A 177 18.14 -2.05 11.47
CA PRO A 177 16.97 -2.61 12.10
C PRO A 177 16.06 -1.51 12.65
N LEU A 178 14.76 -1.77 12.59
CA LEU A 178 13.72 -1.02 13.27
C LEU A 178 12.87 -2.00 14.09
N GLU A 179 12.51 -1.56 15.30
CA GLU A 179 11.77 -2.34 16.29
C GLU A 179 10.40 -1.70 16.55
N ASN A 180 9.52 -2.40 17.27
CA ASN A 180 8.20 -1.91 17.68
C ASN A 180 7.28 -1.46 16.52
N ILE A 181 7.42 -2.10 15.35
CA ILE A 181 6.56 -1.83 14.19
C ILE A 181 5.18 -2.44 14.44
N ASN A 182 4.13 -1.62 14.37
CA ASN A 182 2.78 -2.08 14.68
C ASN A 182 2.13 -2.75 13.46
N THR A 183 1.56 -3.94 13.63
CA THR A 183 0.87 -4.70 12.57
C THR A 183 -0.50 -4.13 12.17
N ASN A 184 -0.99 -3.13 12.90
CA ASN A 184 -2.29 -2.47 12.68
C ASN A 184 -2.16 -1.13 11.95
N PHE A 185 -0.94 -0.78 11.51
CA PHE A 185 -0.66 0.39 10.70
C PHE A 185 0.23 -0.03 9.54
N LEU A 186 0.00 0.54 8.36
CA LEU A 186 0.96 0.33 7.27
C LEU A 186 2.30 0.90 7.68
N GLY A 187 3.36 0.12 7.48
CA GLY A 187 4.74 0.52 7.68
C GLY A 187 5.04 1.88 7.07
N LEU A 188 4.64 2.07 5.81
CA LEU A 188 4.78 3.34 5.07
C LEU A 188 4.17 4.55 5.81
N SER A 189 3.09 4.35 6.56
CA SER A 189 2.46 5.40 7.39
C SER A 189 3.26 5.66 8.67
N SER A 190 3.87 4.62 9.25
CA SER A 190 4.62 4.67 10.50
C SER A 190 6.07 5.14 10.36
N ILE A 191 6.63 5.14 9.13
CA ILE A 191 8.04 5.51 8.88
C ILE A 191 8.48 6.82 9.55
N PRO A 192 7.74 7.95 9.46
CA PRO A 192 8.21 9.20 10.10
C PRO A 192 8.48 9.03 11.60
N ARG A 193 7.53 8.45 12.33
CA ARG A 193 7.67 8.19 13.76
C ARG A 193 8.78 7.18 14.06
N LEU A 194 8.85 6.09 13.29
CA LEU A 194 9.88 5.06 13.48
C LEU A 194 11.29 5.62 13.26
N LEU A 195 11.46 6.58 12.35
CA LEU A 195 12.75 7.21 12.09
C LEU A 195 13.09 8.29 13.11
N GLU A 196 12.11 9.09 13.55
CA GLU A 196 12.26 10.08 14.63
C GLU A 196 12.70 9.43 15.95
N ASP A 197 12.16 8.24 16.26
CA ASP A 197 12.52 7.45 17.44
C ASP A 197 13.83 6.65 17.26
N SER A 198 14.48 6.73 16.09
CA SER A 198 15.69 5.98 15.75
C SER A 198 16.96 6.83 15.71
N GLU A 199 18.11 6.18 15.62
CA GLU A 199 19.40 6.83 15.38
C GLU A 199 19.55 7.37 13.94
N TYR A 200 18.58 7.10 13.05
CA TYR A 200 18.66 7.38 11.62
C TYR A 200 17.62 8.45 11.25
N PRO A 201 18.03 9.72 11.11
CA PRO A 201 17.09 10.79 10.81
C PRO A 201 16.46 10.58 9.43
N PRO A 202 15.23 11.06 9.20
CA PRO A 202 14.51 10.96 7.93
C PRO A 202 15.35 11.22 6.67
N GLU A 203 16.21 12.25 6.71
CA GLU A 203 17.07 12.69 5.61
C GLU A 203 18.15 11.68 5.23
N SER A 204 18.52 10.79 6.16
CA SER A 204 19.50 9.72 5.95
C SER A 204 18.91 8.48 5.27
N THR A 205 17.61 8.47 4.99
CA THR A 205 16.91 7.32 4.42
C THR A 205 16.30 7.64 3.05
N PRO A 206 16.49 6.80 2.01
CA PRO A 206 15.83 6.99 0.71
C PRO A 206 14.30 6.89 0.81
N VAL A 207 13.81 6.06 1.73
CA VAL A 207 12.38 5.76 1.86
C VAL A 207 11.56 6.99 2.25
N TYR A 208 12.11 7.92 3.04
CA TYR A 208 11.34 9.06 3.56
C TYR A 208 10.80 9.96 2.43
N ARG A 209 11.64 10.23 1.42
CA ARG A 209 11.24 11.01 0.25
C ARG A 209 10.19 10.30 -0.59
N ILE A 210 10.39 9.01 -0.86
CA ILE A 210 9.44 8.19 -1.63
C ILE A 210 8.09 8.14 -0.91
N ARG A 211 8.11 7.92 0.40
CA ARG A 211 6.91 7.93 1.26
C ARG A 211 6.16 9.25 1.14
N ARG A 212 6.84 10.38 1.21
CA ARG A 212 6.20 11.70 1.09
C ARG A 212 5.51 11.84 -0.26
N ASP A 213 6.20 11.51 -1.34
CA ASP A 213 5.66 11.63 -2.70
C ASP A 213 4.45 10.71 -2.91
N LEU A 214 4.51 9.46 -2.41
CA LEU A 214 3.40 8.52 -2.46
C LEU A 214 2.20 8.99 -1.65
N VAL A 215 2.39 9.43 -0.40
CA VAL A 215 1.29 9.91 0.45
C VAL A 215 0.63 11.17 -0.15
N GLU A 216 1.43 12.09 -0.71
CA GLU A 216 0.90 13.26 -1.43
C GLU A 216 0.14 12.84 -2.70
N PHE A 217 0.61 11.82 -3.41
CA PHE A 217 -0.08 11.27 -4.57
C PHE A 217 -1.43 10.65 -4.19
N PHE A 218 -1.48 9.83 -3.14
CA PHE A 218 -2.72 9.19 -2.69
C PHE A 218 -3.74 10.16 -2.12
N SER A 219 -3.31 11.23 -1.45
CA SER A 219 -4.23 12.24 -0.90
C SER A 219 -5.08 12.92 -1.97
N LYS A 220 -4.57 12.98 -3.21
CA LYS A 220 -5.26 13.57 -4.37
C LYS A 220 -6.30 12.61 -4.99
N TRP A 221 -6.27 11.32 -4.66
CA TRP A 221 -7.21 10.35 -5.25
C TRP A 221 -8.65 10.64 -4.82
N GLN A 222 -9.57 10.64 -5.78
CA GLN A 222 -10.99 10.84 -5.54
C GLN A 222 -11.77 9.62 -6.00
N PHE A 223 -12.74 9.21 -5.20
CA PHE A 223 -13.60 8.07 -5.48
C PHE A 223 -15.05 8.54 -5.53
N TYR A 224 -15.68 8.42 -6.69
CA TYR A 224 -17.07 8.80 -6.89
C TYR A 224 -17.93 7.57 -7.14
N ASN A 225 -19.12 7.56 -6.56
CA ASN A 225 -20.15 6.59 -6.86
C ASN A 225 -21.34 7.31 -7.48
N ALA A 226 -21.71 6.95 -8.70
CA ALA A 226 -22.85 7.56 -9.40
C ALA A 226 -24.17 7.45 -8.62
N ASN A 227 -24.33 6.43 -7.77
CA ASN A 227 -25.50 6.29 -6.91
C ASN A 227 -25.58 7.37 -5.82
N ASN A 228 -24.44 7.94 -5.42
CA ASN A 228 -24.36 8.96 -4.37
C ASN A 228 -24.44 10.40 -4.94
N ILE A 229 -24.38 10.56 -6.27
CA ILE A 229 -24.47 11.88 -6.92
C ILE A 229 -25.92 12.39 -6.97
N LYS A 230 -26.91 11.49 -6.87
CA LYS A 230 -28.34 11.86 -6.97
C LYS A 230 -28.88 12.63 -5.76
N GLU A 231 -28.29 12.50 -4.58
CA GLU A 231 -28.79 13.15 -3.35
C GLU A 231 -28.58 14.67 -3.36
N LEU A 232 -27.47 15.16 -3.92
CA LEU A 232 -27.16 16.59 -3.99
C LEU A 232 -28.08 17.38 -4.95
N VAL A 233 -28.61 16.73 -5.99
CA VAL A 233 -29.48 17.40 -6.98
C VAL A 233 -30.94 17.46 -6.52
N MET A 234 -31.34 16.64 -5.53
CA MET A 234 -32.72 16.61 -5.03
C MET A 234 -32.94 17.57 -3.86
N GLU A 235 -31.92 17.92 -3.06
CA GLU A 235 -32.05 18.91 -1.98
C GLU A 235 -32.24 20.35 -2.49
N GLU A 236 -31.66 20.70 -3.65
CA GLU A 236 -31.87 22.02 -4.28
C GLU A 236 -33.27 22.18 -4.89
N ARG A 237 -33.99 21.08 -5.15
CA ARG A 237 -35.36 21.12 -5.72
C ARG A 237 -36.48 21.13 -4.69
N VAL A 238 -36.18 20.94 -3.41
CA VAL A 238 -37.17 21.01 -2.32
C VAL A 238 -37.16 22.39 -1.62
N LYS A 239 -36.23 23.27 -2.00
CA LYS A 239 -36.14 24.66 -1.50
C LYS A 239 -36.49 25.74 -2.53
N ALA A 240 -37.07 25.37 -3.67
CA ALA A 240 -37.54 26.31 -4.71
C ALA A 240 -39.07 26.35 -4.78
#